data_AF-K9DER1-F1
#
_entry.id   AF-K9DER1-F1
#
_cell.length_a   1.000
_cell.length_b   1.000
_cell.length_c   1.000
_cell.angle_alpha   90.00
_cell.angle_beta   90.00
_cell.angle_gamma   90.00
#
_symmetry.space_group_name_H-M   'P 1'
#
loop_
_entity.id
_entity.type
_entity.pdbx_description
1 polymer ?
#
loop_
_entity_poly.entity_id
_entity_poly.type
_entity_poly.pdbx_seq_one_letter_code
_entity_poly.pdbx_strand_id
1 'polypeptide(L)'
;MRNYGRIALFGAACLAGASITSALMAHGNVTPQAVDTSALPEIGADWVQHNPYRGNATAAKIGESAYGQNCARCHGLDAESGGIAPDLRYLEVGDSGDEWFIQRYQHGSSHDGKVYMPPFGDVLGQKAGWAIRAWLETKHQE
;
A
#
# COMPACT_ATOMS: atom_id res chain seq x y z
N MET A 1 -53.73 -9.79 -22.96
CA MET A 1 -52.48 -9.09 -23.36
C MET A 1 -51.85 -8.28 -22.21
N ARG A 2 -52.62 -7.56 -21.37
CA ARG A 2 -52.10 -6.72 -20.28
C ARG A 2 -51.32 -7.45 -19.14
N ASN A 3 -51.59 -8.73 -18.92
CA ASN A 3 -50.93 -9.52 -17.87
C ASN A 3 -49.55 -10.07 -18.28
N TYR A 4 -49.35 -10.34 -19.58
CA TYR A 4 -48.07 -10.83 -20.11
C TYR A 4 -46.97 -9.76 -20.02
N GLY A 5 -47.30 -8.49 -20.23
CA GLY A 5 -46.35 -7.38 -20.06
C GLY A 5 -45.91 -7.20 -18.61
N ARG A 6 -46.81 -7.40 -17.64
CA ARG A 6 -46.48 -7.37 -16.20
C ARG A 6 -45.60 -8.54 -15.80
N ILE A 7 -45.93 -9.75 -16.25
CA ILE A 7 -45.12 -10.96 -15.99
C ILE A 7 -43.72 -10.84 -16.63
N ALA A 8 -43.63 -10.32 -17.86
CA ALA A 8 -42.35 -10.07 -18.52
C ALA A 8 -41.52 -9.01 -17.79
N LEU A 9 -42.15 -7.94 -17.27
CA LEU A 9 -41.48 -6.90 -16.51
C LEU A 9 -40.96 -7.42 -15.15
N PHE A 10 -41.75 -8.22 -14.43
CA PHE A 10 -41.32 -8.86 -13.19
C PHE A 10 -40.22 -9.90 -13.44
N GLY A 11 -40.31 -10.68 -14.52
CA GLY A 11 -39.26 -11.63 -14.91
C GLY A 11 -37.93 -10.94 -15.22
N ALA A 12 -37.97 -9.85 -16.00
CA ALA A 12 -36.78 -9.05 -16.32
C ALA A 12 -36.17 -8.39 -15.07
N ALA A 13 -37.00 -7.88 -14.15
CA ALA A 13 -36.53 -7.28 -12.90
C ALA A 13 -35.85 -8.30 -11.97
N CYS A 14 -36.37 -9.54 -11.88
CA CYS A 14 -35.74 -10.62 -11.12
C CYS A 14 -34.39 -11.05 -11.71
N LEU A 15 -34.28 -11.13 -13.04
CA LEU A 15 -33.02 -11.43 -13.73
C LEU A 15 -31.96 -10.32 -13.56
N ALA A 16 -32.37 -9.06 -13.58
CA ALA A 16 -31.49 -7.92 -13.30
C ALA A 16 -31.08 -7.82 -11.82
N GLY A 17 -31.97 -8.18 -10.88
CA GLY A 17 -31.63 -8.22 -9.46
C GLY A 17 -30.66 -9.34 -9.08
N ALA A 18 -30.77 -10.50 -9.74
CA ALA A 18 -29.89 -11.65 -9.50
C ALA A 18 -28.46 -11.47 -10.03
N SER A 19 -28.20 -10.48 -10.89
CA SER A 19 -26.87 -10.19 -11.44
C SER A 19 -26.01 -9.27 -10.56
N ILE A 20 -26.55 -8.78 -9.44
CA ILE A 20 -25.87 -7.83 -8.53
C ILE A 20 -25.29 -8.52 -7.27
N THR A 21 -25.48 -9.84 -7.10
CA THR A 21 -25.01 -10.58 -5.90
C THR A 21 -23.60 -11.17 -6.03
N SER A 22 -22.74 -10.63 -6.88
CA SER A 22 -21.31 -10.93 -6.79
C SER A 22 -20.81 -10.39 -5.46
N ALA A 23 -20.35 -11.28 -4.58
CA ALA A 23 -19.59 -10.92 -3.40
C ALA A 23 -18.30 -10.23 -3.88
N LEU A 24 -18.36 -8.91 -4.04
CA LEU A 24 -17.19 -8.08 -4.25
C LEU A 24 -16.31 -8.26 -3.01
N MET A 25 -15.24 -9.03 -3.15
CA MET A 25 -14.15 -9.11 -2.19
C MET A 25 -13.36 -7.79 -2.20
N ALA A 26 -14.07 -6.67 -2.00
CA ALA A 26 -13.53 -5.32 -2.07
C ALA A 26 -12.56 -5.01 -0.93
N HIS A 27 -12.51 -5.85 0.11
CA HIS A 27 -11.63 -5.67 1.26
C HIS A 27 -10.23 -6.26 1.09
N GLY A 28 -9.94 -6.95 -0.04
CA GLY A 28 -8.62 -7.52 -0.31
C GLY A 28 -8.16 -8.55 0.73
N ASN A 29 -7.02 -9.18 0.49
CA ASN A 29 -6.36 -10.01 1.49
C ASN A 29 -5.60 -9.10 2.47
N VAL A 30 -5.75 -9.32 3.77
CA VAL A 30 -5.07 -8.55 4.84
C VAL A 30 -3.66 -9.05 5.15
N THR A 31 -3.21 -10.14 4.52
CA THR A 31 -1.80 -10.55 4.60
C THR A 31 -0.92 -9.59 3.79
N PRO A 32 0.32 -9.31 4.22
CA PRO A 32 1.28 -8.58 3.41
C PRO A 32 1.44 -9.24 2.03
N GLN A 33 1.49 -8.41 0.99
CA GLN A 33 1.64 -8.87 -0.39
C GLN A 33 3.11 -8.78 -0.79
N ALA A 34 3.62 -9.88 -1.37
CA ALA A 34 5.00 -9.95 -1.84
C ALA A 34 5.27 -8.90 -2.92
N VAL A 35 6.48 -8.34 -2.90
CA VAL A 35 6.91 -7.30 -3.84
C VAL A 35 8.00 -7.87 -4.75
N ASP A 36 7.77 -7.86 -6.06
CA ASP A 36 8.80 -8.23 -7.02
C ASP A 36 9.83 -7.09 -7.14
N THR A 37 11.04 -7.38 -6.67
CA THR A 37 12.18 -6.44 -6.68
C THR A 37 13.31 -6.89 -7.61
N SER A 38 13.05 -7.86 -8.50
CA SER A 38 14.04 -8.41 -9.42
C SER A 38 14.61 -7.37 -10.40
N ALA A 39 13.83 -6.33 -10.72
CA ALA A 39 14.25 -5.24 -11.59
C ALA A 39 15.05 -4.12 -10.89
N LEU A 40 15.24 -4.22 -9.56
CA LEU A 40 15.99 -3.22 -8.80
C LEU A 40 17.47 -3.59 -8.70
N PRO A 41 18.39 -2.61 -8.70
CA PRO A 41 19.80 -2.85 -8.42
C PRO A 41 20.00 -3.65 -7.13
N GLU A 42 20.99 -4.53 -7.12
CA GLU A 42 21.30 -5.29 -5.91
C GLU A 42 21.90 -4.39 -4.84
N ILE A 43 21.54 -4.69 -3.60
CA ILE A 43 22.07 -4.05 -2.39
C ILE A 43 22.56 -5.14 -1.44
N GLY A 44 23.47 -4.78 -0.54
CA GLY A 44 24.04 -5.72 0.42
C GLY A 44 22.99 -6.37 1.33
N ALA A 45 23.40 -7.45 2.01
CA ALA A 45 22.57 -8.12 3.00
C ALA A 45 22.31 -7.24 4.24
N ASP A 46 23.27 -6.39 4.59
CA ASP A 46 23.16 -5.46 5.70
C ASP A 46 22.21 -4.30 5.35
N TRP A 47 21.51 -3.80 6.37
CA TRP A 47 20.63 -2.65 6.20
C TRP A 47 21.42 -1.37 5.94
N VAL A 48 21.28 -0.82 4.74
CA VAL A 48 21.76 0.52 4.41
C VAL A 48 20.91 1.55 5.16
N GLN A 49 21.50 2.71 5.46
CA GLN A 49 20.86 3.77 6.23
C GLN A 49 20.25 4.88 5.36
N HIS A 50 20.70 4.97 4.10
CA HIS A 50 20.30 6.00 3.15
C HIS A 50 19.63 5.33 1.94
N ASN A 51 18.64 6.00 1.36
CA ASN A 51 17.89 5.48 0.22
C ASN A 51 18.79 5.23 -1.00
N PRO A 52 19.10 3.97 -1.36
CA PRO A 52 19.96 3.65 -2.50
C PRO A 52 19.25 3.84 -3.84
N TYR A 53 17.93 4.04 -3.83
CA TYR A 53 17.09 4.15 -5.02
C TYR A 53 16.50 5.54 -5.23
N ARG A 54 17.03 6.56 -4.53
CA ARG A 54 16.61 7.95 -4.71
C ARG A 54 16.68 8.37 -6.19
N GLY A 55 15.57 8.92 -6.69
CA GLY A 55 15.45 9.33 -8.10
C GLY A 55 15.36 8.18 -9.13
N ASN A 56 15.32 6.91 -8.70
CA ASN A 56 15.17 5.77 -9.61
C ASN A 56 13.69 5.55 -9.96
N ALA A 57 13.33 5.81 -11.22
CA ALA A 57 11.94 5.69 -11.70
C ALA A 57 11.38 4.26 -11.61
N THR A 58 12.19 3.23 -11.83
CA THR A 58 11.77 1.83 -11.70
C THR A 58 11.46 1.51 -10.24
N ALA A 59 12.31 1.98 -9.32
CA ALA A 59 12.09 1.81 -7.88
C ALA A 59 10.83 2.55 -7.42
N ALA A 60 10.61 3.79 -7.86
CA ALA A 60 9.40 4.53 -7.55
C ALA A 60 8.14 3.82 -8.07
N LYS A 61 8.17 3.27 -9.28
CA LYS A 61 7.02 2.51 -9.83
C LYS A 61 6.72 1.23 -9.05
N ILE A 62 7.76 0.47 -8.67
CA ILE A 62 7.60 -0.71 -7.82
C ILE A 62 7.10 -0.29 -6.42
N GLY A 63 7.66 0.79 -5.89
CA GLY A 63 7.32 1.37 -4.60
C GLY A 63 5.86 1.81 -4.50
N GLU A 64 5.32 2.43 -5.55
CA GLU A 64 3.91 2.81 -5.64
C GLU A 64 2.98 1.60 -5.43
N SER A 65 3.25 0.53 -6.19
CA SER A 65 2.49 -0.71 -6.12
C SER A 65 2.64 -1.37 -4.74
N ALA A 66 3.87 -1.45 -4.23
CA ALA A 66 4.18 -2.02 -2.93
C ALA A 66 3.51 -1.26 -1.78
N TYR A 67 3.53 0.08 -1.83
CA TYR A 67 2.89 0.96 -0.87
C TYR A 67 1.37 0.79 -0.88
N GLY A 68 0.76 0.80 -2.08
CA GLY A 68 -0.68 0.63 -2.23
C GLY A 68 -1.19 -0.68 -1.62
N GLN A 69 -0.42 -1.75 -1.76
CA GLN A 69 -0.78 -3.08 -1.26
C GLN A 69 -0.54 -3.27 0.24
N ASN A 70 0.49 -2.62 0.81
CA ASN A 70 0.95 -2.93 2.17
C ASN A 70 0.77 -1.79 3.19
N CYS A 71 0.69 -0.54 2.75
CA CYS A 71 0.79 0.64 3.61
C CYS A 71 -0.46 1.53 3.57
N ALA A 72 -1.07 1.65 2.38
CA ALA A 72 -2.14 2.63 2.12
C ALA A 72 -3.40 2.44 2.98
N ARG A 73 -3.63 1.25 3.53
CA ARG A 73 -4.76 1.02 4.44
C ARG A 73 -4.68 1.88 5.71
N CYS A 74 -3.49 2.21 6.19
CA CYS A 74 -3.29 3.00 7.41
C CYS A 74 -2.80 4.42 7.10
N HIS A 75 -1.88 4.55 6.14
CA HIS A 75 -1.26 5.83 5.76
C HIS A 75 -1.99 6.52 4.60
N GLY A 76 -3.06 5.91 4.08
CA GLY A 76 -3.89 6.45 3.02
C GLY A 76 -3.34 6.23 1.60
N LEU A 77 -4.21 6.37 0.61
CA LEU A 77 -3.81 6.32 -0.81
C LEU A 77 -2.90 7.51 -1.13
N ASP A 78 -1.95 7.33 -2.03
CA ASP A 78 -0.98 8.38 -2.39
C ASP A 78 -0.21 8.99 -1.20
N ALA A 79 -0.10 8.24 -0.09
CA ALA A 79 0.47 8.69 1.19
C ALA A 79 -0.33 9.77 1.94
N GLU A 80 -1.52 10.12 1.45
CA GLU A 80 -2.44 11.07 2.08
C GLU A 80 -3.28 10.41 3.17
N SER A 81 -2.92 10.66 4.42
CA SER A 81 -3.58 9.99 5.54
C SER A 81 -5.01 10.48 5.78
N GLY A 82 -5.90 9.53 6.05
CA GLY A 82 -7.25 9.79 6.56
C GLY A 82 -7.34 9.94 8.09
N GLY A 83 -6.21 10.02 8.80
CA GLY A 83 -6.16 10.21 10.26
C GLY A 83 -5.95 8.93 11.09
N ILE A 84 -5.72 7.78 10.46
CA ILE A 84 -5.43 6.51 11.16
C ILE A 84 -3.95 6.45 11.59
N ALA A 85 -3.04 6.79 10.69
CA ALA A 85 -1.59 6.86 10.91
C ALA A 85 -1.05 8.20 10.37
N PRO A 86 0.23 8.56 10.60
CA PRO A 86 0.79 9.80 10.06
C PRO A 86 0.69 9.89 8.53
N ASP A 87 0.47 11.10 8.02
CA ASP A 87 0.57 11.42 6.59
C ASP A 87 2.04 11.41 6.18
N LEU A 88 2.41 10.50 5.28
CA LEU A 88 3.82 10.27 4.93
C LEU A 88 4.32 11.26 3.88
N ARG A 89 3.46 12.12 3.33
CA ARG A 89 3.88 13.20 2.41
C ARG A 89 4.69 14.26 3.13
N TYR A 90 4.58 14.39 4.46
CA TYR A 90 5.36 15.34 5.26
C TYR A 90 6.62 14.71 5.87
N LEU A 91 6.96 13.48 5.51
CA LEU A 91 8.21 12.87 5.94
C LEU A 91 9.36 13.50 5.15
N GLU A 92 10.24 14.21 5.85
CA GLU A 92 11.40 14.92 5.29
C GLU A 92 12.12 14.10 4.20
N VAL A 93 12.54 14.75 3.12
CA VAL A 93 13.35 14.10 2.07
C VAL A 93 14.82 14.08 2.50
N GLY A 94 15.56 13.06 2.07
CA GLY A 94 16.97 12.93 2.40
C GLY A 94 17.22 12.10 3.65
N ASP A 95 18.43 12.23 4.19
CA ASP A 95 18.97 11.30 5.18
C ASP A 95 18.21 11.29 6.51
N SER A 96 17.70 12.44 6.96
CA SER A 96 16.92 12.54 8.19
C SER A 96 15.61 11.76 8.10
N GLY A 97 14.88 11.89 7.00
CA GLY A 97 13.66 11.12 6.78
C GLY A 97 13.92 9.65 6.45
N ASP A 98 15.07 9.32 5.87
CA ASP A 98 15.47 7.93 5.62
C ASP A 98 15.71 7.16 6.91
N GLU A 99 16.37 7.79 7.89
CA GLU A 99 16.57 7.21 9.23
C GLU A 99 15.23 6.89 9.89
N TRP A 100 14.29 7.85 9.89
CA TRP A 100 12.95 7.64 10.42
C TRP A 100 12.18 6.56 9.65
N PHE A 101 12.22 6.60 8.32
CA PHE A 101 11.54 5.63 7.47
C PHE A 101 12.02 4.21 7.77
N ILE A 102 13.33 3.99 7.74
CA ILE A 102 13.89 2.64 7.80
C ILE A 102 13.69 2.02 9.18
N GLN A 103 13.81 2.82 10.25
CA GLN A 103 13.53 2.36 11.62
C GLN A 103 12.08 1.91 11.76
N ARG A 104 11.12 2.70 11.26
CA ARG A 104 9.69 2.36 11.32
C ARG A 104 9.33 1.22 10.38
N TYR A 105 9.92 1.15 9.21
CA TYR A 105 9.71 0.05 8.27
C TYR A 105 10.21 -1.28 8.83
N GLN A 106 11.42 -1.31 9.40
CA GLN A 106 12.01 -2.53 9.95
C GLN A 106 11.29 -3.01 11.20
N HIS A 107 11.07 -2.11 12.17
CA HIS A 107 10.67 -2.49 13.53
C HIS A 107 9.22 -2.15 13.86
N GLY A 108 8.53 -1.41 12.98
CA GLY A 108 7.18 -0.97 13.21
C GLY A 108 7.07 0.06 14.34
N SER A 109 5.92 0.05 15.00
CA SER A 109 5.64 0.86 16.18
C SER A 109 4.70 0.07 17.08
N SER A 110 5.16 -0.22 18.29
CA SER A 110 4.37 -0.89 19.32
C SER A 110 4.60 -0.22 20.66
N HIS A 111 3.54 -0.03 21.43
CA HIS A 111 3.61 0.45 22.81
C HIS A 111 2.48 -0.18 23.63
N ASP A 112 2.70 -0.37 24.92
CA ASP A 112 1.74 -0.98 25.85
C ASP A 112 1.21 -2.35 25.38
N GLY A 113 2.07 -3.13 24.71
CA GLY A 113 1.71 -4.45 24.15
C GLY A 113 0.81 -4.40 22.91
N LYS A 114 0.50 -3.21 22.37
CA LYS A 114 -0.31 -3.04 21.16
C LYS A 114 0.57 -2.66 19.97
N VAL A 115 0.31 -3.30 18.83
CA VAL A 115 0.98 -3.01 17.56
C VAL A 115 0.18 -1.94 16.82
N TYR A 116 0.82 -0.80 16.55
CA TYR A 116 0.25 0.32 15.79
C TYR A 116 0.71 0.31 14.34
N MET A 117 1.98 -0.05 14.12
CA MET A 117 2.56 -0.29 12.81
C MET A 117 3.30 -1.63 12.84
N PRO A 118 2.93 -2.61 12.00
CA PRO A 118 3.66 -3.88 11.95
C PRO A 118 5.11 -3.70 11.47
N PRO A 119 6.06 -4.53 11.93
CA PRO A 119 7.39 -4.59 11.35
C PRO A 119 7.34 -5.27 9.98
N PHE A 120 7.81 -4.59 8.93
CA PHE A 120 7.83 -5.11 7.56
C PHE A 120 9.22 -5.55 7.08
N GLY A 121 10.27 -5.29 7.86
CA GLY A 121 11.66 -5.57 7.50
C GLY A 121 11.87 -7.01 7.00
N ASP A 122 11.55 -8.01 7.83
CA ASP A 122 11.72 -9.42 7.48
C ASP A 122 10.63 -9.95 6.53
N VAL A 123 9.49 -9.25 6.46
CA VAL A 123 8.31 -9.68 5.69
C VAL A 123 8.49 -9.36 4.20
N LEU A 124 8.94 -8.16 3.90
CA LEU A 124 9.02 -7.63 2.54
C LEU A 124 10.47 -7.45 2.07
N GLY A 125 11.42 -7.36 3.00
CA GLY A 125 12.82 -7.19 2.70
C GLY A 125 13.23 -5.76 2.34
N GLN A 126 14.53 -5.52 2.44
CA GLN A 126 15.11 -4.19 2.29
C GLN A 126 14.87 -3.55 0.91
N LYS A 127 14.96 -4.33 -0.18
CA LYS A 127 14.75 -3.80 -1.54
C LYS A 127 13.34 -3.21 -1.69
N ALA A 128 12.32 -3.84 -1.10
CA ALA A 128 10.94 -3.37 -1.16
C ALA A 128 10.77 -2.09 -0.33
N GLY A 129 11.35 -2.05 0.87
CA GLY A 129 11.32 -0.85 1.73
C GLY A 129 11.89 0.38 1.04
N TRP A 130 13.07 0.25 0.43
CA TRP A 130 13.69 1.37 -0.28
C TRP A 130 12.96 1.76 -1.56
N ALA A 131 12.32 0.82 -2.26
CA ALA A 131 11.45 1.16 -3.39
C ALA A 131 10.25 2.00 -2.92
N ILE A 132 9.60 1.61 -1.83
CA ILE A 132 8.51 2.40 -1.20
C ILE A 132 9.01 3.80 -0.85
N ARG A 133 10.18 3.91 -0.20
CA ARG A 133 10.77 5.21 0.16
C ARG A 133 11.05 6.08 -1.06
N ALA A 134 11.64 5.51 -2.12
CA ALA A 134 11.90 6.23 -3.37
C ALA A 134 10.61 6.77 -4.00
N TRP A 135 9.49 6.06 -3.90
CA TRP A 135 8.19 6.58 -4.30
C TRP A 135 7.65 7.66 -3.36
N LEU A 136 7.76 7.47 -2.04
CA LEU A 136 7.29 8.46 -1.05
C LEU A 136 7.97 9.81 -1.24
N GLU A 137 9.27 9.84 -1.56
CA GLU A 137 9.98 11.09 -1.88
C GLU A 137 9.36 11.85 -3.07
N THR A 138 8.69 11.17 -4.00
CA THR A 138 7.97 11.82 -5.12
C THR A 138 6.63 12.43 -4.71
N LYS A 139 6.10 12.06 -3.53
CA LYS A 139 4.83 12.53 -2.98
C LYS A 139 5.00 13.61 -1.90
N HIS A 140 6.25 14.01 -1.63
CA HIS A 140 6.60 14.94 -0.56
C HIS A 140 5.87 16.29 -0.67
N GLN A 141 5.51 16.85 0.49
CA GLN A 141 4.89 18.16 0.67
C GLN A 141 5.58 18.91 1.81
N GLU A 142 5.61 20.24 1.68
CA GLU A 142 6.19 21.19 2.65
C GLU A 142 5.14 21.73 3.63
#